data_AF-A0A926HG82-F1
#
_entry.id   AF-A0A926HG82-F1
#
_cell.length_a   1.000
_cell.length_b   1.000
_cell.length_c   1.000
_cell.angle_alpha   90.00
_cell.angle_beta   90.00
_cell.angle_gamma   90.00
#
_symmetry.space_group_name_H-M   'P 1'
#
loop_
_entity.id
_entity.type
_entity.pdbx_description
1 polymer ?
#
loop_
_entity_poly.entity_id
_entity_poly.type
_entity_poly.pdbx_seq_one_letter_code
_entity_poly.pdbx_strand_id
1 'polypeptide(L)'
;MTDLGIAINESLSDSDRIAEAIGEIKRSGYDVFLVLEATIGFNKREEGETEEERTEDSPEQSGAAGKVKWTPQDHKFLRALKISIDEESH
;
A
#
# COMPACT_ATOMS: atom_id res chain seq x y z
N MET A 1 10.41 -7.91 12.81
CA MET A 1 10.13 -6.47 12.58
C MET A 1 11.42 -5.70 12.34
N THR A 2 12.48 -6.00 13.10
CA THR A 2 13.87 -5.57 12.85
C THR A 2 14.36 -5.88 11.45
N ASP A 3 14.08 -7.07 10.92
CA ASP A 3 14.68 -7.53 9.66
C ASP A 3 14.24 -6.70 8.45
N LEU A 4 13.00 -6.19 8.47
CA LEU A 4 12.51 -5.30 7.42
C LEU A 4 13.13 -3.91 7.51
N GLY A 5 13.35 -3.40 8.73
CA GLY A 5 14.08 -2.16 8.94
C GLY A 5 15.53 -2.28 8.45
N ILE A 6 16.19 -3.41 8.73
CA ILE A 6 17.54 -3.72 8.23
C ILE A 6 17.53 -3.78 6.70
N ALA A 7 16.62 -4.57 6.11
CA ALA A 7 16.55 -4.73 4.66
C ALA A 7 16.29 -3.41 3.92
N ILE A 8 15.43 -2.54 4.48
CA ILE A 8 15.19 -1.21 3.91
C ILE A 8 16.45 -0.35 4.00
N ASN A 9 17.13 -0.34 5.15
CA ASN A 9 18.34 0.45 5.33
C ASN A 9 19.48 -0.02 4.41
N GLU A 10 19.68 -1.33 4.28
CA GLU A 10 20.60 -1.93 3.30
C GLU A 10 20.21 -1.54 1.86
N SER A 11 18.95 -1.72 1.49
CA SER A 11 18.46 -1.36 0.14
C SER A 11 18.66 0.12 -0.19
N LEU A 12 18.52 1.00 0.81
CA LEU A 12 18.69 2.44 0.66
C LEU A 12 20.17 2.81 0.55
N SER A 13 21.02 2.17 1.35
CA SER A 13 22.47 2.37 1.38
C SER A 13 23.15 1.88 0.11
N ASP A 14 22.65 0.78 -0.47
CA ASP A 14 23.17 0.17 -1.70
C ASP A 14 22.57 0.79 -2.97
N SER A 15 21.65 1.76 -2.85
CA SER A 15 20.99 2.36 -4.01
C SER A 15 21.82 3.47 -4.63
N ASP A 16 22.47 3.17 -5.77
CA ASP A 16 23.22 4.15 -6.57
C ASP A 16 22.37 5.37 -6.96
N ARG A 17 21.10 5.14 -7.31
CA ARG A 17 20.17 6.21 -7.71
C ARG A 17 19.92 7.21 -6.58
N ILE A 18 19.81 6.72 -5.34
CA ILE A 18 19.59 7.58 -4.17
C ILE A 18 20.89 8.29 -3.79
N ALA A 19 22.02 7.59 -3.86
CA ALA A 19 23.34 8.17 -3.60
C ALA A 19 23.66 9.32 -4.57
N GLU A 20 23.35 9.17 -5.86
CA GLU A 20 23.55 10.21 -6.88
C GLU A 20 22.72 11.47 -6.57
N ALA A 21 21.43 11.29 -6.27
CA ALA A 21 20.53 12.39 -5.93
C ALA A 21 20.98 13.13 -4.67
N ILE A 22 21.36 12.39 -3.61
CA ILE A 22 21.93 12.99 -2.38
C ILE A 22 23.22 13.74 -2.68
N GLY A 23 24.06 13.19 -3.57
CA GLY A 23 25.31 13.82 -4.00
C GLY A 23 25.09 15.16 -4.70
N GLU A 24 24.07 15.25 -5.56
CA GLU A 24 23.70 16.51 -6.23
C GLU A 24 23.22 17.57 -5.22
N ILE A 25 22.40 17.16 -4.26
CA ILE A 25 21.94 18.03 -3.17
C ILE A 25 23.13 18.51 -2.32
N LYS A 26 24.07 17.63 -1.96
CA LYS A 26 25.30 18.03 -1.25
C LYS A 26 26.16 19.00 -2.05
N ARG A 27 26.31 18.78 -3.36
CA ARG A 27 27.09 19.67 -4.26
C ARG A 27 26.49 21.06 -4.39
N SER A 28 25.18 21.22 -4.19
CA SER A 28 24.53 22.53 -4.14
C SER A 28 24.68 23.25 -2.78
N GLY A 29 25.42 22.66 -1.83
CA GLY A 29 25.81 23.30 -0.57
C GLY A 29 24.93 22.94 0.63
N TYR A 30 24.05 21.94 0.50
CA TYR A 30 23.18 21.49 1.58
C TYR A 30 23.79 20.35 2.38
N ASP A 31 23.53 20.33 3.70
CA ASP A 31 23.77 19.15 4.53
C ASP A 31 22.53 18.24 4.51
N VAL A 32 22.74 16.95 4.30
CA VAL A 32 21.66 15.99 4.01
C VAL A 32 21.63 14.94 5.10
N PHE A 33 20.49 14.86 5.80
CA PHE A 33 20.14 13.78 6.71
C PHE A 33 18.83 13.13 6.22
N LEU A 34 18.75 11.81 6.32
CA LEU A 34 17.59 11.06 5.87
C LEU A 34 17.01 10.28 7.06
N VAL A 35 15.73 10.52 7.36
CA VAL A 35 14.97 9.78 8.36
C VAL A 35 13.79 9.15 7.64
N LEU A 36 13.64 7.84 7.79
CA LEU A 36 12.57 7.08 7.15
C LEU A 36 11.63 6.51 8.21
N GLU A 37 10.38 6.98 8.18
CA GLU A 37 9.29 6.40 8.97
C GLU A 37 8.35 5.66 8.02
N ALA A 38 8.27 4.34 8.16
CA ALA A 38 7.35 3.51 7.40
C ALA A 38 6.44 2.74 8.36
N THR A 39 5.12 2.88 8.19
CA THR A 39 4.13 2.07 8.90
C THR A 39 3.69 0.91 8.01
N ILE A 40 3.88 -0.32 8.48
CA ILE A 40 3.67 -1.51 7.66
C ILE A 40 2.56 -2.35 8.31
N GLY A 41 1.43 -2.44 7.61
CA GLY A 41 0.29 -3.26 8.00
C GLY A 41 0.43 -4.68 7.44
N PHE A 42 0.17 -5.68 8.28
CA PHE A 42 0.13 -7.07 7.86
C PHE A 42 -1.29 -7.60 8.05
N ASN A 43 -1.82 -8.32 7.07
CA ASN A 43 -3.03 -9.13 7.24
C ASN A 43 -2.62 -10.60 7.13
N LYS A 44 -2.87 -11.38 8.18
CA LYS A 44 -2.56 -12.81 8.18
C LYS A 44 -3.65 -13.51 7.39
N ARG A 45 -3.31 -14.03 6.21
CA ARG A 45 -4.20 -14.96 5.51
C ARG A 45 -4.14 -16.28 6.29
N GLU A 46 -5.27 -16.73 6.80
CA GLU A 46 -5.34 -18.04 7.43
C GLU A 46 -5.20 -19.10 6.33
N GLU A 47 -4.27 -20.04 6.52
CA GLU A 47 -4.10 -21.19 5.65
C GLU A 47 -5.33 -22.10 5.82
N GLY A 48 -6.37 -21.86 5.03
CA GLY A 48 -7.65 -22.55 5.12
C GLY A 48 -8.75 -22.03 4.19
N GLU A 49 -8.61 -20.84 3.62
CA GLU A 49 -9.53 -20.35 2.58
C GLU A 49 -9.01 -20.72 1.19
N THR A 50 -9.15 -22.00 0.85
CA THR A 50 -9.05 -22.46 -0.54
C THR A 50 -10.29 -22.03 -1.30
N GLU A 51 -10.08 -21.30 -2.41
CA GLU A 51 -10.99 -21.08 -3.57
C GLU A 51 -12.36 -20.46 -3.23
N GLU A 52 -12.59 -19.19 -3.57
CA GLU A 52 -13.31 -18.71 -4.76
C GLU A 52 -13.11 -17.17 -4.73
N GLU A 53 -12.44 -16.48 -5.64
CA GLU A 53 -12.76 -16.22 -7.04
C GLU A 53 -11.49 -15.70 -7.71
N ARG A 54 -10.84 -16.52 -8.55
CA ARG A 54 -10.04 -16.00 -9.67
C ARG A 54 -10.95 -15.96 -10.89
N THR A 55 -11.88 -15.02 -10.90
CA THR A 55 -12.51 -14.59 -12.15
C THR A 55 -11.52 -13.66 -12.83
N GLU A 56 -11.05 -14.13 -13.98
CA GLU A 56 -10.15 -13.46 -14.90
C GLU A 56 -10.70 -12.07 -15.25
N ASP A 57 -9.92 -11.04 -14.97
CA ASP A 57 -10.17 -9.67 -15.42
C ASP A 57 -10.00 -9.62 -16.95
N SER A 58 -11.11 -9.68 -17.68
CA SER A 58 -11.20 -9.19 -19.06
C SER A 58 -11.55 -7.70 -19.00
N PRO A 59 -10.75 -6.81 -19.64
CA PRO A 59 -11.00 -5.39 -19.56
C PRO A 59 -12.01 -4.99 -20.63
N GLU A 60 -13.30 -5.19 -20.39
CA GLU A 60 -14.34 -4.63 -21.27
C GLU A 60 -15.51 -3.98 -20.49
N GLN A 61 -15.67 -2.70 -20.77
CA GLN A 61 -16.91 -1.91 -20.75
C GLN A 61 -17.55 -1.54 -19.40
N SER A 62 -17.32 -0.27 -19.03
CA SER A 62 -18.34 0.76 -18.80
C SER A 62 -19.80 0.27 -18.68
N GLY A 63 -20.41 0.51 -17.51
CA GLY A 63 -21.87 0.72 -17.42
C GLY A 63 -22.69 -0.42 -16.83
N ALA A 64 -22.44 -0.79 -15.57
CA ALA A 64 -23.47 -1.22 -14.64
C ALA A 64 -22.88 -1.06 -13.24
N ALA A 65 -23.62 -0.44 -12.31
CA ALA A 65 -23.30 -0.53 -10.90
C ALA A 65 -23.46 -1.99 -10.47
N GLY A 66 -22.43 -2.79 -10.74
CA GLY A 66 -22.29 -4.13 -10.16
C GLY A 66 -22.36 -3.95 -8.67
N LYS A 67 -23.29 -4.66 -8.02
CA LYS A 67 -23.43 -4.65 -6.56
C LYS A 67 -22.07 -4.96 -5.96
N VAL A 68 -21.40 -3.92 -5.47
CA VAL A 68 -20.15 -4.07 -4.74
C VAL A 68 -20.51 -4.82 -3.46
N LYS A 69 -20.13 -6.09 -3.40
CA LYS A 69 -20.41 -6.93 -2.24
C LYS A 69 -19.39 -6.58 -1.17
N TRP A 70 -19.75 -5.63 -0.31
CA TRP A 70 -18.88 -5.17 0.78
C TRP A 70 -18.63 -6.29 1.79
N THR A 71 -17.36 -6.53 2.11
CA THR A 71 -16.98 -7.44 3.19
C THR A 71 -17.00 -6.71 4.55
N PRO A 72 -17.06 -7.42 5.69
CA PRO A 72 -16.92 -6.79 7.01
C PRO A 72 -15.59 -6.04 7.20
N GLN A 73 -14.55 -6.44 6.46
CA GLN A 73 -13.24 -5.78 6.47
C GLN A 73 -13.30 -4.42 5.76
N ASP A 74 -13.99 -4.34 4.62
CA ASP A 74 -14.15 -3.08 3.88
C ASP A 74 -14.87 -2.02 4.73
N HIS A 75 -15.87 -2.43 5.51
CA HIS A 75 -16.56 -1.53 6.43
C HIS A 75 -15.62 -0.98 7.52
N LYS A 76 -14.73 -1.81 8.09
CA LYS A 76 -13.73 -1.36 9.06
C LYS A 76 -12.74 -0.39 8.42
N PHE A 77 -12.29 -0.69 7.20
CA PHE A 77 -11.36 0.13 6.44
C PHE A 77 -11.95 1.51 6.09
N LEU A 78 -13.17 1.55 5.57
CA LEU A 78 -13.85 2.80 5.21
C LEU A 78 -14.17 3.65 6.44
N ARG A 79 -14.54 3.03 7.57
CA ARG A 79 -14.68 3.74 8.86
C ARG A 79 -13.36 4.34 9.34
N ALA A 80 -12.24 3.64 9.17
CA ALA A 80 -10.92 4.19 9.52
C ALA A 80 -10.56 5.42 8.67
N LEU A 81 -11.02 5.46 7.42
CA LEU A 81 -10.87 6.60 6.51
C LEU A 81 -11.95 7.68 6.67
N LYS A 82 -12.88 7.54 7.63
CA LYS A 82 -14.06 8.42 7.82
C LYS A 82 -14.93 8.56 6.56
N ILE A 83 -14.92 7.54 5.71
CA ILE A 83 -15.78 7.47 4.54
C ILE A 83 -17.09 6.83 4.99
N SER A 84 -18.17 7.61 5.00
CA SER A 84 -19.52 7.09 5.24
C SER A 84 -20.05 6.46 3.96
N ILE A 85 -20.43 5.19 4.02
CA ILE A 85 -21.25 4.57 2.99
C ILE A 85 -22.70 4.80 3.42
N ASP A 86 -23.41 5.69 2.73
CA ASP A 86 -24.85 5.83 2.88
C ASP A 86 -25.48 4.92 1.83
N GLU A 87 -26.05 3.77 2.26
CA GLU A 87 -26.84 2.92 1.38
C GLU A 87 -28.25 3.50 1.25
N GLU A 88 -28.38 4.64 0.56
CA GLU A 88 -29.67 5.14 0.10
C GLU A 88 -29.82 4.78 -1.39
N SER A 89 -30.52 3.67 -1.67
CA SER A 89 -31.33 3.45 -2.89
C SER A 89 -32.04 2.08 -2.81
N HIS A 90 -33.28 2.17 -2.33
CA HIS A 90 -34.49 1.34 -2.53
C HIS A 90 -34.42 0.09 -3.44
#